data_AF-A0A7D5Q7X4-F1
#
_entry.id   AF-A0A7D5Q7X4-F1
#
_cell.length_a   1.000
_cell.length_b   1.000
_cell.length_c   1.000
_cell.angle_alpha   90.00
_cell.angle_beta   90.00
_cell.angle_gamma   90.00
#
_symmetry.space_group_name_H-M   'P 1'
#
loop_
_entity.id
_entity.type
_entity.pdbx_description
1 polymer ?
#
loop_
_entity_poly.entity_id
_entity_poly.type
_entity_poly.pdbx_seq_one_letter_code
_entity_poly.pdbx_strand_id
1 'polypeptide(L)'
;MATIFDRETLLDLTVNVIPLGMILIFGVGYLIFNPWADDGLFGNLLMIGLHAVPFIGLLVLTYVSGKAIAGDEQRSSVYHQGQAAVRGAEEKHAVEGSAEDGSSAAGAETTGEAESTVTEGETAPEQ
;
A
#
# COMPACT_ATOMS: atom_id res chain seq x y z
N MET A 1 -6.51 -9.61 12.72
CA MET A 1 -6.70 -8.23 13.25
C MET A 1 -6.72 -7.32 12.04
N ALA A 2 -7.81 -6.57 11.85
CA ALA A 2 -8.29 -5.96 10.60
C ALA A 2 -7.21 -5.37 9.68
N THR A 3 -7.19 -5.78 8.41
CA THR A 3 -6.61 -4.97 7.32
C THR A 3 -7.76 -4.29 6.59
N ILE A 4 -8.35 -3.29 7.23
CA ILE A 4 -9.42 -2.47 6.62
C ILE A 4 -8.87 -1.54 5.52
N PHE A 5 -7.54 -1.53 5.34
CA PHE A 5 -6.81 -0.92 4.25
C PHE A 5 -5.58 -1.76 3.91
N ASP A 6 -5.26 -1.87 2.62
CA ASP A 6 -4.02 -2.46 2.16
C ASP A 6 -2.81 -1.62 2.60
N ARG A 7 -1.64 -2.27 2.72
CA ARG A 7 -0.40 -1.60 3.13
C ARG A 7 0.00 -0.48 2.17
N GLU A 8 -0.33 -0.62 0.88
CA GLU A 8 -0.08 0.42 -0.12
C GLU A 8 -0.99 1.63 0.08
N THR A 9 -2.30 1.40 0.28
CA THR A 9 -3.26 2.47 0.63
C THR A 9 -2.84 3.20 1.92
N LEU A 10 -2.41 2.46 2.94
CA LEU A 10 -1.88 3.05 4.17
C LEU A 10 -0.58 3.83 3.94
N LEU A 11 0.31 3.37 3.06
CA LEU A 11 1.54 4.06 2.71
C LEU A 11 1.23 5.41 2.05
N ASP A 12 0.35 5.43 1.05
CA ASP A 12 -0.02 6.65 0.32
C ASP A 12 -0.70 7.67 1.22
N LEU A 13 -1.62 7.22 2.08
CA LEU A 13 -2.28 8.09 3.05
C LEU A 13 -1.28 8.64 4.08
N THR A 14 -0.35 7.80 4.57
CA THR A 14 0.65 8.22 5.55
C THR A 14 1.62 9.25 4.95
N VAL A 15 2.07 9.05 3.70
CA VAL A 15 2.97 9.98 3.00
C VAL A 15 2.35 11.37 2.88
N ASN A 16 1.02 11.49 2.75
CA ASN A 16 0.32 12.78 2.75
C ASN A 16 0.04 13.34 4.16
N VAL A 17 -0.19 12.47 5.15
CA VAL A 17 -0.43 12.88 6.55
C VAL A 17 0.82 13.50 7.18
N ILE A 18 2.03 13.02 6.84
CA ILE A 18 3.28 13.57 7.40
C ILE A 18 3.45 15.08 7.09
N PRO A 19 3.36 15.54 5.82
CA PRO A 19 3.34 16.96 5.50
C PRO A 19 2.27 17.74 6.25
N LEU A 20 1.06 17.18 6.38
CA LEU A 20 -0.05 17.82 7.08
C LEU A 20 0.26 18.06 8.56
N GLY A 21 0.84 17.05 9.23
CA GLY A 21 1.30 17.16 10.60
C GLY A 21 2.40 18.20 10.77
N MET A 22 3.38 18.23 9.87
CA MET A 22 4.47 19.22 9.92
C MET A 22 3.96 20.65 9.76
N ILE A 23 3.11 20.91 8.75
CA ILE A 23 2.52 22.24 8.54
C ILE A 23 1.67 22.66 9.75
N LEU A 24 0.91 21.73 10.35
CA LEU A 24 0.12 22.03 11.54
C LEU A 24 1.01 22.42 12.73
N ILE A 25 2.08 21.67 12.98
CA ILE A 25 3.01 21.96 14.08
C ILE A 25 3.67 23.33 13.89
N PHE A 26 4.19 23.62 12.71
CA PHE A 26 4.82 24.92 12.45
C PHE A 26 3.82 26.06 12.41
N GLY A 27 2.61 25.84 11.88
CA GLY A 27 1.54 26.82 11.89
C GLY A 27 1.09 27.18 13.31
N VAL A 28 0.88 26.18 14.17
CA VAL A 28 0.55 26.41 15.59
C VAL A 28 1.72 27.07 16.32
N GLY A 29 2.95 26.60 16.09
CA GLY A 29 4.15 27.23 16.64
C GLY A 29 4.27 28.71 16.24
N TYR A 30 4.00 29.03 14.98
CA TYR A 30 3.96 30.40 14.49
C TYR A 30 2.88 31.23 15.21
N LEU A 31 1.68 30.69 15.41
CA LEU A 31 0.61 31.41 16.12
C LEU A 31 0.94 31.68 17.60
N ILE A 32 1.68 30.79 18.25
CA ILE A 32 2.05 30.92 19.67
C ILE A 32 3.26 31.84 19.84
N PHE A 33 4.33 31.63 19.07
CA PHE A 33 5.60 32.32 19.26
C PHE A 33 5.74 33.59 18.42
N ASN A 34 5.00 33.68 17.30
CA ASN A 34 5.02 34.77 16.32
C ASN A 34 6.38 35.49 16.17
N PRO A 35 7.41 34.80 15.65
CA PRO A 35 8.76 35.34 15.56
C PRO A 35 8.92 36.51 14.57
N TRP A 36 7.89 36.81 13.77
CA TRP A 36 7.87 37.90 12.78
C TRP A 36 6.71 38.88 13.04
N ALA A 37 6.35 39.11 14.31
CA ALA A 37 5.23 39.96 14.69
C ALA A 37 5.36 41.41 14.18
N ASP A 38 6.59 41.90 13.98
CA ASP A 38 6.88 43.28 13.58
C ASP A 38 6.66 43.56 12.08
N ASP A 39 6.45 42.53 11.24
CA ASP A 39 6.26 42.66 9.78
C ASP A 39 4.87 43.23 9.40
N GLY A 40 4.07 43.63 10.39
CA GLY A 40 2.75 44.21 10.21
C GLY A 40 1.69 43.23 9.74
N LEU A 41 0.48 43.74 9.46
CA LEU A 41 -0.69 42.91 9.11
C LEU A 41 -0.50 42.15 7.79
N PHE A 42 0.15 42.75 6.80
CA PHE A 42 0.36 42.13 5.49
C PHE A 42 1.33 40.95 5.57
N GLY A 43 2.46 41.09 6.29
CA GLY A 43 3.41 40.00 6.49
C GLY A 43 2.79 38.81 7.23
N ASN A 44 2.02 39.10 8.29
CA ASN A 44 1.29 38.06 9.04
C ASN A 44 0.28 37.31 8.15
N LEU A 45 -0.47 38.02 7.32
CA LEU A 45 -1.44 37.40 6.41
C LEU A 45 -0.75 36.50 5.38
N LEU A 46 0.40 36.93 4.85
CA LEU A 46 1.20 36.11 3.94
C LEU A 46 1.70 34.84 4.62
N MET A 47 2.24 34.92 5.85
CA MET A 47 2.74 33.75 6.58
C MET A 47 1.63 32.74 6.89
N ILE A 48 0.48 33.23 7.36
CA ILE A 48 -0.70 32.39 7.60
C ILE A 48 -1.17 31.79 6.27
N GLY A 49 -1.24 32.58 5.20
CA GLY A 49 -1.62 32.08 3.87
C GLY A 49 -0.68 30.99 3.36
N LEU A 50 0.63 31.16 3.55
CA LEU A 50 1.65 30.22 3.09
C LEU A 50 1.58 28.87 3.82
N HIS A 51 1.04 28.83 5.05
CA HIS A 51 0.78 27.59 5.77
C HIS A 51 -0.63 27.06 5.46
N ALA A 52 -1.65 27.92 5.52
CA ALA A 52 -3.05 27.52 5.42
C ALA A 52 -3.42 27.03 4.01
N VAL A 53 -2.92 27.66 2.95
CA VAL A 53 -3.22 27.26 1.57
C VAL A 53 -2.75 25.83 1.28
N PRO A 54 -1.47 25.46 1.47
CA PRO A 54 -1.04 24.08 1.27
C PRO A 54 -1.66 23.14 2.30
N PHE A 55 -1.91 23.56 3.55
CA PHE A 55 -2.59 22.73 4.54
C PHE A 55 -3.99 22.31 4.07
N ILE A 56 -4.82 23.27 3.66
CA ILE A 56 -6.18 23.00 3.19
C ILE A 56 -6.14 22.20 1.89
N GLY A 57 -5.27 22.57 0.94
CA GLY A 57 -5.11 21.85 -0.32
C GLY A 57 -4.75 20.37 -0.10
N LEU A 58 -3.76 20.10 0.75
CA LEU A 58 -3.36 18.74 1.10
C LEU A 58 -4.42 18.02 1.93
N LEU A 59 -5.10 18.68 2.86
CA LEU A 59 -6.19 18.09 3.63
C LEU A 59 -7.30 17.58 2.70
N VAL A 60 -7.74 18.43 1.77
CA VAL A 60 -8.76 18.09 0.79
C VAL A 60 -8.29 16.95 -0.10
N LEU A 61 -7.06 17.03 -0.62
CA LEU A 61 -6.51 16.00 -1.50
C LEU A 61 -6.40 14.66 -0.78
N THR A 62 -5.87 14.65 0.45
CA THR A 62 -5.74 13.45 1.29
C THR A 62 -7.10 12.81 1.54
N TYR A 63 -8.11 13.63 1.87
CA TYR A 63 -9.47 13.14 2.10
C TYR A 63 -10.10 12.56 0.84
N VAL A 64 -9.98 13.26 -0.30
CA VAL A 64 -10.51 12.80 -1.59
C VAL A 64 -9.82 11.51 -2.02
N SER A 65 -8.49 11.42 -1.90
CA SER A 65 -7.72 10.21 -2.20
C SER A 65 -8.16 9.04 -1.32
N GLY A 66 -8.22 9.21 -0.01
CA GLY A 66 -8.68 8.14 0.90
C GLY A 66 -10.11 7.70 0.62
N LYS A 67 -11.00 8.66 0.32
CA LYS A 67 -12.40 8.36 -0.03
C LYS A 67 -12.53 7.63 -1.37
N ALA A 68 -11.72 7.99 -2.35
CA ALA A 68 -11.71 7.33 -3.66
C ALA A 68 -11.20 5.89 -3.54
N ILE A 69 -10.08 5.68 -2.84
CA ILE A 69 -9.44 4.36 -2.69
C ILE A 69 -10.36 3.40 -1.92
N ALA A 70 -10.96 3.84 -0.80
CA ALA A 70 -11.92 3.03 -0.05
C ALA A 70 -13.17 2.64 -0.87
N GLY A 71 -13.50 3.40 -1.91
CA GLY A 71 -14.61 3.13 -2.82
C GLY A 71 -14.26 2.14 -3.94
N ASP A 72 -13.04 2.22 -4.47
CA ASP A 72 -12.55 1.32 -5.53
C ASP A 72 -12.23 -0.08 -4.99
N GLU A 73 -11.70 -0.19 -3.77
CA GLU A 73 -11.45 -1.49 -3.09
C GLU A 73 -12.75 -2.31 -2.93
N GLN A 74 -13.91 -1.66 -2.76
CA GLN A 74 -15.21 -2.36 -2.65
C GLN A 74 -15.78 -2.86 -3.98
N ARG A 75 -15.24 -2.40 -5.12
CA ARG A 75 -15.84 -2.63 -6.45
C ARG A 75 -14.94 -3.42 -7.40
N SER A 76 -13.68 -3.63 -7.02
CA SER A 76 -12.69 -4.30 -7.86
C SER A 76 -12.70 -5.81 -7.65
N SER A 77 -13.13 -6.59 -8.67
CA SER A 77 -12.76 -8.00 -8.77
C SER A 77 -11.29 -8.09 -9.19
N VAL A 78 -10.41 -8.21 -8.19
CA VAL A 78 -8.97 -8.34 -8.44
C VAL A 78 -8.67 -9.82 -8.75
N TYR A 79 -8.24 -10.09 -9.98
CA TYR A 79 -7.58 -11.36 -10.35
C TYR A 79 -6.09 -11.25 -10.01
N HIS A 80 -5.43 -12.37 -9.69
CA HIS A 80 -3.98 -12.37 -9.46
C HIS A 80 -3.22 -11.81 -10.68
N GLN A 81 -2.19 -10.98 -10.44
CA GLN A 81 -1.37 -10.41 -11.51
C GLN A 81 -0.83 -11.53 -12.42
N GLY A 82 -1.16 -11.48 -13.71
CA GLY A 82 -0.78 -12.50 -14.71
C GLY A 82 -1.91 -13.45 -15.14
N GLN A 83 -3.06 -13.49 -14.44
CA GLN A 83 -4.18 -14.40 -14.76
C GLN A 83 -5.34 -13.74 -15.50
N ALA A 84 -5.29 -12.43 -15.76
CA ALA A 84 -6.37 -11.68 -16.42
C ALA A 84 -6.73 -12.20 -17.84
N ALA A 85 -5.82 -12.92 -18.50
CA ALA A 85 -6.04 -13.52 -19.82
C ALA A 85 -6.46 -15.01 -19.76
N VAL A 86 -6.48 -15.64 -18.58
CA VAL A 86 -6.78 -17.07 -18.45
C VAL A 86 -8.29 -17.26 -18.27
N ARG A 87 -8.93 -17.94 -19.23
CA ARG A 87 -10.35 -18.26 -19.18
C ARG A 87 -10.61 -19.23 -18.02
N GLY A 88 -11.27 -18.74 -16.96
CA GLY A 88 -11.57 -19.51 -15.74
C GLY A 88 -10.69 -19.17 -14.53
N ALA A 89 -9.96 -18.04 -14.54
CA ALA A 89 -9.21 -17.59 -13.37
C ALA A 89 -10.15 -17.26 -12.20
N GLU A 90 -9.85 -17.85 -11.03
CA GLU A 90 -10.55 -17.54 -9.79
C GLU A 90 -10.18 -16.13 -9.31
N GLU A 91 -11.19 -15.38 -8.90
CA GLU A 91 -11.00 -14.05 -8.30
C GLU A 91 -10.25 -14.22 -6.97
N LYS A 92 -9.36 -13.28 -6.63
CA LYS A 92 -8.51 -13.33 -5.43
C LYS A 92 -9.32 -13.55 -4.13
N HIS A 93 -10.59 -13.13 -4.12
CA HIS A 93 -11.53 -13.35 -3.02
C HIS A 93 -12.02 -14.79 -2.84
N ALA A 94 -12.01 -15.64 -3.87
CA ALA A 94 -12.46 -17.04 -3.78
C ALA A 94 -11.37 -17.98 -3.22
N VAL A 95 -10.10 -17.66 -3.50
CA VAL A 95 -8.94 -18.45 -3.06
C VAL A 95 -8.70 -18.30 -1.55
N GLU A 96 -8.88 -17.09 -1.00
CA GLU A 96 -8.70 -16.87 0.44
C GLU A 96 -9.78 -17.58 1.28
N GLY A 97 -11.03 -17.67 0.79
CA GLY A 97 -12.10 -18.43 1.46
C GLY A 97 -11.89 -19.94 1.49
N SER A 98 -11.10 -20.49 0.55
CA SER A 98 -10.78 -21.92 0.48
C SER A 98 -9.53 -22.29 1.29
N ALA A 99 -8.68 -21.31 1.65
CA ALA A 99 -7.44 -21.56 2.40
C ALA A 99 -7.65 -21.67 3.92
N GLU A 100 -8.73 -21.10 4.47
CA GLU A 100 -9.03 -21.18 5.91
C GLU A 100 -9.63 -22.53 6.34
N ASP A 101 -10.20 -23.32 5.42
CA ASP A 101 -10.85 -24.62 5.72
C ASP A 101 -9.90 -25.83 5.65
N GLY A 102 -8.64 -25.63 5.23
CA GLY A 102 -7.68 -26.72 5.00
C GLY A 102 -6.77 -27.08 6.17
N SER A 103 -6.77 -26.32 7.27
CA SER A 103 -5.83 -26.52 8.39
C SER A 103 -6.38 -27.44 9.49
N SER A 104 -6.88 -28.63 9.11
CA SER A 104 -7.11 -29.70 10.08
C SER A 104 -7.19 -31.07 9.40
N ALA A 105 -6.08 -31.61 8.92
CA ALA A 105 -5.82 -33.05 9.05
C ALA A 105 -4.40 -33.42 8.62
N ALA A 106 -3.81 -34.28 9.46
CA ALA A 106 -2.83 -35.30 9.12
C ALA A 106 -1.41 -34.84 8.77
N GLY A 107 -0.59 -34.82 9.83
CA GLY A 107 0.80 -35.21 9.68
C GLY A 107 0.93 -36.64 9.18
N ALA A 108 1.91 -36.86 8.30
CA ALA A 108 2.58 -38.12 8.11
C ALA A 108 3.96 -37.80 7.52
N GLU A 109 4.99 -38.05 8.32
CA GLU A 109 6.38 -38.06 7.88
C GLU A 109 6.58 -39.13 6.80
N THR A 110 7.38 -38.84 5.78
CA THR A 110 8.21 -39.85 5.11
C THR A 110 9.42 -39.17 4.47
N THR A 111 10.56 -39.45 5.08
CA THR A 111 11.93 -39.36 4.58
C THR A 111 12.12 -40.12 3.26
N GLY A 112 12.97 -39.61 2.36
CA GLY A 112 13.44 -40.39 1.21
C GLY A 112 14.36 -39.61 0.27
N GLU A 113 15.66 -39.79 0.50
CA GLU A 113 16.83 -39.63 -0.37
C GLU A 113 16.77 -38.83 -1.69
N ALA A 114 17.81 -38.00 -1.84
CA ALA A 114 18.27 -37.43 -3.09
C ALA A 114 18.91 -38.49 -4.00
N GLU A 115 18.64 -38.42 -5.31
CA GLU A 115 19.57 -38.89 -6.34
C GLU A 115 19.58 -37.89 -7.51
N SER A 116 20.70 -37.17 -7.60
CA SER A 116 21.13 -36.44 -8.78
C SER A 116 22.03 -37.37 -9.58
N THR A 117 21.86 -37.49 -10.89
CA THR A 117 22.93 -37.37 -11.90
C THR A 117 22.32 -37.50 -13.30
N VAL A 118 22.27 -36.38 -14.01
CA VAL A 118 22.15 -36.35 -15.47
C VAL A 118 23.58 -36.36 -16.02
N THR A 119 23.90 -37.29 -16.90
CA THR A 119 24.96 -37.07 -17.90
C THR A 119 24.62 -37.85 -19.17
N GLU A 120 23.97 -37.16 -20.11
CA GLU A 120 23.95 -37.57 -21.51
C GLU A 120 25.25 -37.10 -22.18
N GLY A 121 25.84 -37.97 -22.99
CA GLY A 121 26.84 -37.60 -23.97
C GLY A 121 27.94 -38.63 -24.11
N GLU A 122 27.78 -39.60 -25.00
CA GLU A 122 28.76 -39.82 -26.07
C GLU A 122 28.14 -40.68 -27.18
N THR A 123 28.42 -40.27 -28.40
CA THR A 123 28.00 -40.80 -29.69
C THR A 123 28.40 -42.25 -29.94
N ALA A 124 27.48 -43.06 -30.47
CA ALA A 124 27.79 -44.32 -31.15
C ALA A 124 28.61 -44.06 -32.44
N PRO A 125 29.46 -45.02 -32.85
CA PRO A 125 29.10 -45.71 -34.09
C PRO A 125 29.42 -47.22 -34.12
N GLU A 126 28.84 -47.86 -35.13
CA GLU A 126 29.15 -49.16 -35.76
C GLU A 126 28.78 -50.45 -35.01
N GLN A 127 27.77 -51.17 -35.52
CA GLN A 127 27.92 -52.24 -36.54
C GLN A 127 26.58 -52.51 -37.25
#